data_AF-A0A8H8U5B2-F1
#
_entry.id   AF-A0A8H8U5B2-F1
#
_cell.length_a   1.000
_cell.length_b   1.000
_cell.length_c   1.000
_cell.angle_alpha   90.00
_cell.angle_beta   90.00
_cell.angle_gamma   90.00
#
_symmetry.space_group_name_H-M   'P 1'
#
loop_
_entity.id
_entity.type
_entity.pdbx_description
1 polymer ?
#
loop_
_entity_poly.entity_id
_entity_poly.type
_entity_poly.pdbx_seq_one_letter_code
_entity_poly.pdbx_strand_id
1 'polypeptide(L)'
;MPSRHEEERSEEGSVGDGLPDLGDSIDALTFEQILEMDDDEDEREFSKSIVFGFFEQAEETFVKMDTALEDRDLAELSSLGHFLKGSSATLGLTKDEAGTTDEPDEDLCLSRIKAILVVVKEEYAEVEKVLKKFYATPAAS
;
A
#
# COMPACT_ATOMS: atom_id res chain seq x y z
N MET A 1 -42.89 -3.84 -36.21
CA MET A 1 -43.22 -2.99 -35.04
C MET A 1 -44.14 -3.76 -34.11
N PRO A 2 -44.07 -3.51 -32.79
CA PRO A 2 -42.94 -3.72 -31.88
C PRO A 2 -43.00 -5.14 -31.23
N SER A 3 -42.02 -5.68 -30.53
CA SER A 3 -40.56 -5.45 -30.44
C SER A 3 -39.91 -6.66 -29.76
N ARG A 4 -38.58 -6.75 -29.75
CA ARG A 4 -37.79 -7.63 -28.86
C ARG A 4 -37.21 -6.71 -27.79
N HIS A 5 -37.44 -6.99 -26.49
CA HIS A 5 -36.61 -6.39 -25.47
C HIS A 5 -35.25 -7.05 -25.59
N GLU A 6 -34.26 -6.28 -26.06
CA GLU A 6 -32.87 -6.57 -25.82
C GLU A 6 -32.62 -6.26 -24.34
N GLU A 7 -32.52 -7.31 -23.55
CA GLU A 7 -32.02 -7.22 -22.18
C GLU A 7 -30.51 -6.99 -22.30
N GLU A 8 -30.12 -5.72 -22.41
CA GLU A 8 -28.73 -5.28 -22.34
C GLU A 8 -28.14 -5.78 -21.02
N ARG A 9 -27.28 -6.80 -21.14
CA ARG A 9 -26.58 -7.42 -20.03
C ARG A 9 -25.10 -7.28 -20.26
N SER A 10 -24.44 -6.64 -19.30
CA SER A 10 -22.98 -6.51 -19.18
C SER A 10 -22.29 -5.55 -20.14
N GLU A 11 -22.40 -4.26 -19.83
CA GLU A 11 -21.24 -3.37 -19.81
C GLU A 11 -21.04 -2.90 -18.36
N GLU A 12 -20.37 -3.74 -17.55
CA GLU A 12 -19.64 -3.24 -16.39
C GLU A 12 -18.54 -2.31 -16.92
N GLY A 13 -18.42 -1.11 -16.36
CA GLY A 13 -17.43 -0.13 -16.78
C GLY A 13 -16.03 -0.74 -16.72
N SER A 14 -15.38 -0.82 -17.88
CA SER A 14 -14.04 -1.38 -17.98
C SER A 14 -13.06 -0.56 -17.14
N VAL A 15 -12.35 -1.26 -16.25
CA VAL A 15 -11.11 -0.89 -15.56
C VAL A 15 -10.37 0.31 -16.18
N GLY A 16 -10.03 1.30 -15.33
CA GLY A 16 -9.56 2.62 -15.75
C GLY A 16 -8.35 2.61 -16.69
N ASP A 17 -8.54 3.12 -17.91
CA ASP A 17 -7.58 3.13 -19.04
C ASP A 17 -6.31 3.99 -18.79
N GLY A 18 -6.17 4.59 -17.61
CA GLY A 18 -5.09 5.53 -17.25
C GLY A 18 -4.28 5.20 -15.99
N LEU A 19 -4.60 4.12 -15.26
CA LEU A 19 -3.82 3.71 -14.09
C LEU A 19 -2.61 2.87 -14.52
N PRO A 20 -1.40 3.11 -13.94
CA PRO A 20 -0.26 2.23 -14.15
C PRO A 20 -0.55 0.85 -13.55
N ASP A 21 0.20 -0.17 -13.98
CA ASP A 21 0.21 -1.46 -13.29
C ASP A 21 0.81 -1.27 -11.89
N LEU A 22 -0.07 -1.22 -10.89
CA LEU A 22 0.25 -1.08 -9.48
C LEU A 22 0.60 -2.43 -8.82
N GLY A 23 0.42 -3.55 -9.55
CA GLY A 23 0.66 -4.91 -9.09
C GLY A 23 -0.25 -5.37 -7.93
N ASP A 24 -0.01 -6.59 -7.45
CA ASP A 24 -0.77 -7.20 -6.34
C ASP A 24 -0.55 -6.49 -4.98
N SER A 25 0.30 -5.46 -4.92
CA SER A 25 0.67 -4.77 -3.68
C SER A 25 -0.27 -3.64 -3.29
N ILE A 26 -1.05 -3.09 -4.23
CA ILE A 26 -2.00 -1.99 -3.99
C ILE A 26 -3.40 -2.42 -4.42
N ASP A 27 -4.39 -2.33 -3.54
CA ASP A 27 -5.80 -2.43 -3.91
C ASP A 27 -6.21 -1.24 -4.79
N ALA A 28 -6.37 -1.51 -6.09
CA ALA A 28 -6.68 -0.50 -7.09
C ALA A 28 -7.99 0.26 -6.79
N LEU A 29 -9.00 -0.41 -6.23
CA LEU A 29 -10.30 0.21 -5.90
C LEU A 29 -10.17 1.26 -4.79
N THR A 30 -9.38 0.97 -3.75
CA THR A 30 -9.06 1.91 -2.68
C THR A 30 -8.25 3.08 -3.22
N PHE A 31 -7.28 2.83 -4.11
CA PHE A 31 -6.48 3.89 -4.71
C PHE A 31 -7.29 4.78 -5.67
N GLU A 32 -8.16 4.21 -6.49
CA GLU A 32 -9.12 4.92 -7.34
C GLU A 32 -10.01 5.86 -6.52
N GLN A 33 -10.56 5.40 -5.39
CA GLN A 33 -11.36 6.24 -4.49
C GLN A 33 -10.58 7.41 -3.89
N ILE A 34 -9.26 7.26 -3.68
CA ILE A 34 -8.41 8.36 -3.20
C ILE A 34 -8.15 9.37 -4.32
N LEU A 35 -8.06 8.94 -5.59
CA LEU A 35 -7.95 9.82 -6.76
C LEU A 35 -9.26 10.56 -7.06
N GLU A 36 -10.42 9.92 -6.88
CA GLU A 36 -11.75 10.56 -6.99
C GLU A 36 -11.98 11.69 -5.96
N MET A 37 -11.11 11.81 -4.95
CA MET A 37 -11.12 12.88 -3.96
C MET A 37 -10.23 14.09 -4.32
N ASP A 38 -9.48 14.05 -5.42
CA ASP A 38 -8.75 15.22 -5.93
C ASP A 38 -9.70 16.20 -6.64
N ASP A 39 -9.59 17.49 -6.33
CA ASP A 39 -10.34 18.56 -7.01
C ASP A 39 -9.85 18.81 -8.46
N ASP A 40 -8.62 18.38 -8.79
CA ASP A 40 -7.97 18.55 -10.09
C ASP A 40 -7.11 17.31 -10.45
N GLU A 41 -7.40 16.73 -11.63
CA GLU A 41 -6.79 15.48 -12.11
C GLU A 41 -5.32 15.61 -12.56
N ASP A 42 -4.80 16.83 -12.76
CA ASP A 42 -3.40 17.10 -13.13
C ASP A 42 -2.55 17.41 -11.89
N GLU A 43 -3.07 18.20 -10.94
CA GLU A 43 -2.33 18.59 -9.73
C GLU A 43 -2.32 17.49 -8.66
N ARG A 44 -3.45 16.79 -8.49
CA ARG A 44 -3.67 15.67 -7.56
C ARG A 44 -3.18 15.92 -6.14
N GLU A 45 -3.39 17.14 -5.62
CA GLU A 45 -2.80 17.57 -4.36
C GLU A 45 -3.23 16.70 -3.16
N PHE A 46 -4.49 16.25 -3.12
CA PHE A 46 -5.03 15.47 -2.01
C PHE A 46 -4.42 14.06 -2.01
N SER A 47 -4.58 13.30 -3.09
CA SER A 47 -4.08 11.92 -3.16
C SER A 47 -2.56 11.85 -3.01
N LYS A 48 -1.84 12.82 -3.58
CA LYS A 48 -0.39 12.99 -3.41
C LYS A 48 -0.01 13.27 -1.96
N SER A 49 -0.77 14.10 -1.24
CA SER A 49 -0.49 14.36 0.18
C SER A 49 -0.62 13.10 1.05
N ILE A 50 -1.63 12.26 0.79
CA ILE A 50 -1.84 10.99 1.51
C ILE A 50 -0.73 9.99 1.18
N VAL A 51 -0.40 9.82 -0.11
CA VAL A 51 0.62 8.86 -0.56
C VAL A 51 2.02 9.23 -0.06
N PHE A 52 2.43 10.49 -0.21
CA PHE A 52 3.76 10.92 0.24
C PHE A 52 3.87 10.98 1.77
N GLY A 53 2.78 11.35 2.47
CA GLY A 53 2.74 11.30 3.94
C GLY A 53 2.80 9.88 4.49
N PHE A 54 2.19 8.90 3.81
CA PHE A 54 2.39 7.48 4.12
C PHE A 54 3.85 7.06 3.93
N PHE A 55 4.51 7.51 2.86
CA PHE A 55 5.90 7.15 2.60
C PHE A 55 6.85 7.64 3.69
N GLU A 56 6.74 8.92 4.09
CA GLU A 56 7.53 9.48 5.20
C GLU A 56 7.29 8.70 6.51
N GLN A 57 6.03 8.35 6.80
CA GLN A 57 5.66 7.57 7.97
C GLN A 57 6.20 6.13 7.94
N ALA A 58 6.22 5.48 6.78
CA ALA A 58 6.76 4.14 6.60
C ALA A 58 8.28 4.11 6.75
N GLU A 59 9.00 5.07 6.14
CA GLU A 59 10.45 5.22 6.30
C GLU A 59 10.84 5.46 7.77
N GLU A 60 10.16 6.36 8.48
CA GLU A 60 10.37 6.55 9.92
C GLU A 60 10.13 5.27 10.73
N THR A 61 9.09 4.51 10.38
CA THR A 61 8.73 3.27 11.06
C THR A 61 9.79 2.20 10.83
N PHE A 62 10.32 2.09 9.61
CA PHE A 62 11.43 1.19 9.30
C PHE A 62 12.69 1.49 10.09
N VAL A 63 13.05 2.77 10.28
CA VAL A 63 14.20 3.16 11.13
C VAL A 63 13.98 2.77 12.60
N LYS A 64 12.75 2.93 13.11
CA LYS A 64 12.38 2.48 14.47
C LYS A 64 12.45 0.96 14.58
N MET A 65 12.02 0.21 13.55
CA MET A 65 12.10 -1.26 13.53
C MET A 65 13.54 -1.78 13.43
N ASP A 66 14.43 -1.12 12.68
CA ASP A 66 15.86 -1.48 12.69
C ASP A 66 16.47 -1.27 14.09
N THR A 67 16.14 -0.15 14.74
CA THR A 67 16.59 0.15 16.11
C THR A 67 16.09 -0.91 17.10
N ALA A 68 14.79 -1.25 17.05
CA ALA A 68 14.20 -2.25 17.92
C ALA A 68 14.72 -3.69 17.64
N LEU A 69 15.18 -3.99 16.41
CA LEU A 69 15.91 -5.23 16.11
C LEU A 69 17.32 -5.27 16.73
N GLU A 70 18.01 -4.13 16.80
CA GLU A 70 19.32 -4.01 17.47
C GLU A 70 19.18 -4.13 19.00
N ASP A 71 18.18 -3.46 19.57
CA ASP A 71 17.84 -3.50 21.00
C ASP A 71 17.11 -4.79 21.43
N ARG A 72 16.72 -5.65 20.47
CA ARG A 72 15.94 -6.89 20.66
C ARG A 72 14.55 -6.69 21.29
N ASP A 73 13.95 -5.51 21.13
CA ASP A 73 12.65 -5.19 21.69
C ASP A 73 11.49 -5.78 20.84
N LEU A 74 11.12 -7.03 21.15
CA LEU A 74 9.98 -7.69 20.50
C LEU A 74 8.63 -7.00 20.75
N ALA A 75 8.47 -6.23 21.84
CA ALA A 75 7.21 -5.54 22.13
C ALA A 75 7.07 -4.31 21.22
N GLU A 76 8.13 -3.52 21.07
CA GLU A 76 8.18 -2.40 20.13
C GLU A 76 8.09 -2.88 18.68
N LEU A 77 8.78 -3.97 18.30
CA LEU A 77 8.67 -4.57 16.96
C LEU A 77 7.24 -5.01 16.62
N SER A 78 6.52 -5.57 17.59
CA SER A 78 5.10 -5.95 17.43
C SER A 78 4.20 -4.71 17.28
N SER A 79 4.45 -3.67 18.07
CA SER A 79 3.73 -2.38 18.00
C SER A 79 3.93 -1.69 16.65
N LEU A 80 5.19 -1.56 16.20
CA LEU A 80 5.55 -0.95 14.92
C LEU A 80 5.04 -1.76 13.73
N GLY A 81 5.07 -3.10 13.80
CA GLY A 81 4.48 -3.97 12.78
C GLY A 81 2.96 -3.80 12.66
N HIS A 82 2.25 -3.68 13.79
CA HIS A 82 0.82 -3.39 13.80
C HIS A 82 0.50 -1.99 13.24
N PHE A 83 1.30 -1.00 13.63
CA PHE A 83 1.18 0.38 13.14
C PHE A 83 1.37 0.46 11.62
N LEU A 84 2.43 -0.15 11.09
CA LEU A 84 2.71 -0.19 9.65
C LEU A 84 1.61 -0.92 8.87
N LYS A 85 1.04 -2.00 9.42
CA LYS A 85 -0.13 -2.67 8.82
C LYS A 85 -1.34 -1.75 8.76
N GLY A 86 -1.61 -0.99 9.83
CA GLY A 86 -2.71 -0.04 9.89
C GLY A 86 -2.58 1.11 8.89
N SER A 87 -1.39 1.70 8.76
CA SER A 87 -1.13 2.77 7.78
C SER A 87 -1.21 2.24 6.35
N SER A 88 -0.67 1.04 6.09
CA SER A 88 -0.70 0.37 4.78
C SER A 88 -2.12 0.15 4.26
N ALA A 89 -3.04 -0.30 5.12
CA ALA A 89 -4.44 -0.51 4.76
C ALA A 89 -5.15 0.77 4.25
N THR A 90 -4.68 1.96 4.62
CA THR A 90 -5.24 3.25 4.16
C THR A 90 -5.01 3.50 2.67
N LEU A 91 -3.93 2.95 2.10
CA LEU A 91 -3.60 3.02 0.67
C LEU A 91 -3.96 1.72 -0.09
N GLY A 92 -4.73 0.82 0.53
CA GLY A 92 -5.02 -0.48 -0.08
C GLY A 92 -3.87 -1.48 -0.05
N LEU A 93 -2.76 -1.18 0.64
CA LEU A 93 -1.60 -2.07 0.74
C LEU A 93 -1.91 -3.24 1.69
N THR A 94 -2.43 -4.35 1.16
CA THR A 94 -2.91 -5.48 1.95
C THR A 94 -2.02 -6.72 1.78
N LYS A 95 -1.30 -7.09 2.86
CA LYS A 95 -0.56 -8.36 2.95
C LYS A 95 -0.74 -8.97 4.34
N ASP A 96 -1.34 -10.15 4.40
CA ASP A 96 -2.12 -10.59 5.57
C ASP A 96 -1.50 -11.75 6.38
N GLU A 97 -0.17 -11.91 6.41
CA GLU A 97 0.50 -13.11 6.97
C GLU A 97 1.62 -12.89 8.03
N ALA A 98 1.52 -11.87 8.89
CA ALA A 98 2.52 -11.66 9.96
C ALA A 98 1.92 -11.61 11.38
N GLY A 99 2.43 -12.47 12.29
CA GLY A 99 2.51 -12.17 13.73
C GLY A 99 1.48 -12.78 14.70
N THR A 100 0.73 -13.83 14.36
CA THR A 100 -0.37 -14.36 15.20
C THR A 100 -0.07 -15.66 15.98
N THR A 101 1.15 -16.19 15.91
CA THR A 101 1.52 -17.47 16.56
C THR A 101 2.52 -17.22 17.69
N ASP A 102 2.22 -17.73 18.89
CA ASP A 102 3.15 -17.75 20.02
C ASP A 102 4.39 -18.60 19.68
N GLU A 103 5.53 -17.94 19.49
CA GLU A 103 6.85 -18.57 19.29
C GLU A 103 7.72 -18.26 20.52
N PRO A 104 8.05 -19.25 21.37
CA PRO A 104 8.79 -19.03 22.61
C PRO A 104 10.29 -18.79 22.42
N ASP A 105 10.82 -18.98 21.22
CA ASP A 105 12.23 -18.72 20.88
C ASP A 105 12.39 -17.27 20.37
N GLU A 106 13.01 -16.43 21.21
CA GLU A 106 13.27 -15.01 20.93
C GLU A 106 14.22 -14.81 19.74
N ASP A 107 15.27 -15.64 19.61
CA ASP A 107 16.22 -15.54 18.50
C ASP A 107 15.56 -15.97 17.17
N LEU A 108 14.66 -16.96 17.22
CA LEU A 108 13.85 -17.37 16.07
C LEU A 108 12.84 -16.27 15.69
N CYS A 109 12.21 -15.61 16.66
CA CYS A 109 11.37 -14.43 16.42
C CYS A 109 12.15 -13.31 15.72
N LEU A 110 13.27 -12.88 16.30
CA LEU A 110 14.10 -11.79 15.78
C LEU A 110 14.64 -12.10 14.37
N SER A 111 15.07 -13.35 14.12
CA SER A 111 15.55 -13.76 12.79
C SER A 111 14.45 -13.74 11.73
N ARG A 112 13.23 -14.17 12.06
CA ARG A 112 12.06 -14.08 11.18
C ARG A 112 11.65 -12.64 10.93
N ILE A 113 11.52 -11.81 11.97
CA ILE A 113 11.16 -10.39 11.85
C ILE A 113 12.18 -9.66 10.96
N LYS A 114 13.48 -9.90 11.16
CA LYS A 114 14.54 -9.32 10.33
C LYS A 114 14.45 -9.75 8.86
N ALA A 115 14.18 -11.02 8.59
CA ALA A 115 14.00 -11.51 7.22
C ALA A 115 12.76 -10.89 6.54
N ILE A 116 11.64 -10.79 7.26
CA ILE A 116 10.40 -10.17 6.78
C ILE A 116 10.62 -8.67 6.53
N LEU A 117 11.28 -7.96 7.44
CA LEU A 117 11.53 -6.52 7.31
C LEU A 117 12.35 -6.16 6.06
N VAL A 118 13.31 -7.01 5.65
CA VAL A 118 14.03 -6.84 4.39
C VAL A 118 13.08 -6.94 3.19
N VAL A 119 12.23 -7.98 3.14
CA VAL A 119 11.26 -8.16 2.05
C VAL A 119 10.26 -7.01 1.99
N VAL A 120 9.71 -6.59 3.13
CA VAL A 120 8.75 -5.48 3.20
C VAL A 120 9.37 -4.17 2.73
N LYS A 121 10.64 -3.90 3.05
CA LYS A 121 11.37 -2.72 2.54
C LYS A 121 11.59 -2.77 1.03
N GLU A 122 11.87 -3.94 0.46
CA GLU A 122 12.04 -4.12 -0.98
C GLU A 122 10.71 -3.95 -1.73
N GLU A 123 9.63 -4.56 -1.25
CA GLU A 123 8.27 -4.42 -1.81
C GLU A 123 7.79 -2.96 -1.75
N TYR A 124 7.99 -2.31 -0.60
CA TYR A 124 7.69 -0.90 -0.39
C TYR A 124 8.47 0.01 -1.38
N ALA A 125 9.76 -0.23 -1.59
CA ALA A 125 10.59 0.62 -2.45
C ALA A 125 10.17 0.56 -3.93
N GLU A 126 9.70 -0.58 -4.42
CA GLU A 126 9.16 -0.69 -5.78
C GLU A 126 7.78 -0.02 -5.90
N VAL A 127 6.89 -0.18 -4.92
CA VAL A 127 5.61 0.56 -4.82
C VAL A 127 5.85 2.07 -4.82
N GLU A 128 6.78 2.54 -3.99
CA GLU A 128 7.12 3.95 -3.85
C GLU A 128 7.60 4.56 -5.17
N LYS A 129 8.47 3.84 -5.87
CA LYS A 129 9.02 4.21 -7.18
C LYS A 129 7.94 4.25 -8.28
N VAL A 130 6.98 3.33 -8.27
CA VAL A 130 5.83 3.34 -9.20
C VAL A 130 4.96 4.57 -8.95
N LEU A 131 4.56 4.82 -7.70
CA LEU A 131 3.69 5.94 -7.34
C LEU A 131 4.40 7.30 -7.48
N LYS A 132 5.67 7.44 -7.12
CA LYS A 132 6.47 8.66 -7.38
C LYS A 132 6.56 8.97 -8.88
N LYS A 133 6.63 7.96 -9.75
CA LYS A 133 6.61 8.16 -11.21
C LYS A 133 5.23 8.58 -11.73
N PHE A 134 4.16 8.00 -11.19
CA PHE A 134 2.77 8.39 -11.46
C PHE A 134 2.54 9.87 -11.15
N TYR A 135 2.84 10.33 -9.93
CA TYR A 135 2.69 11.74 -9.51
C TYR A 135 3.73 12.73 -10.09
N ALA A 136 4.67 12.25 -10.90
CA ALA A 136 5.67 13.08 -11.60
C ALA A 136 5.35 13.26 -13.09
N THR A 137 4.32 12.58 -13.60
CA THR A 137 3.86 12.69 -14.99
C THR A 137 2.50 13.41 -14.98
N PRO A 138 2.32 14.55 -15.67
CA PRO A 138 0.99 15.15 -15.85
C PRO A 138 0.02 14.15 -16.49
N ALA A 139 -1.28 14.28 -16.25
CA ALA A 139 -2.24 13.45 -16.95
C ALA A 139 -2.16 13.75 -18.46
N ALA A 140 -2.25 12.72 -19.30
CA ALA A 140 -2.19 12.92 -20.74
C ALA A 140 -3.51 13.53 -21.22
N SER A 141 -3.44 14.77 -21.70
CA SER A 141 -4.57 15.58 -22.22
C SER A 141 -5.20 15.04 -23.50
#